data_AF-A0A3C1KPH0-F1
#
_entry.id   AF-A0A3C1KPH0-F1
#
_cell.length_a   1.000
_cell.length_b   1.000
_cell.length_c   1.000
_cell.angle_alpha   90.00
_cell.angle_beta   90.00
_cell.angle_gamma   90.00
#
_symmetry.space_group_name_H-M   'P 1'
#
loop_
_entity.id
_entity.type
_entity.pdbx_description
1 polymer ?
#
loop_
_entity_poly.entity_id
_entity_poly.type
_entity_poly.pdbx_seq_one_letter_code
_entity_poly.pdbx_strand_id
1 'polypeptide(L)'
;IVLATGGGVIIRPENRDALGKRGFVIYLHATVEEQTRRTRNDRKRPLLQTGNPATVLRELFAVRDPLYREIADYVIDTDGCSPRTVAQRLMEALSPEH
;
A
#
# COMPACT_ATOMS: atom_id res chain seq x y z
N ILE A 1 -7.73 3.45 -16.65
CA ILE A 1 -6.67 4.30 -16.03
C ILE A 1 -6.11 3.57 -14.83
N VAL A 2 -4.87 3.87 -14.41
CA VAL A 2 -4.27 3.36 -13.17
C VAL A 2 -3.95 4.56 -12.28
N LEU A 3 -4.37 4.51 -11.02
CA LEU A 3 -4.17 5.59 -10.05
C LEU A 3 -3.34 5.08 -8.87
N ALA A 4 -2.18 5.68 -8.65
CA ALA A 4 -1.44 5.52 -7.40
C ALA A 4 -1.99 6.52 -6.37
N THR A 5 -2.46 6.03 -5.24
CA THR A 5 -3.00 6.88 -4.17
C THR A 5 -1.93 7.22 -3.14
N GLY A 6 -2.11 8.33 -2.41
CA GLY A 6 -1.26 8.67 -1.28
C GLY A 6 -1.49 7.72 -0.12
N GLY A 7 -0.44 7.31 0.60
CA GLY A 7 -0.52 6.30 1.67
C GLY A 7 -1.33 6.69 2.93
N GLY A 8 -1.96 7.87 2.95
CA GLY A 8 -2.90 8.31 3.98
C GLY A 8 -4.34 8.45 3.49
N VAL A 9 -4.60 8.17 2.20
CA VAL A 9 -5.94 8.33 1.58
C VAL A 9 -7.01 7.54 2.34
N ILE A 10 -6.62 6.39 2.89
CA ILE A 10 -7.47 5.41 3.54
C ILE A 10 -8.03 5.86 4.90
N ILE A 11 -7.44 6.89 5.51
CA ILE A 11 -7.83 7.34 6.86
C ILE A 11 -9.25 7.91 6.87
N ARG A 12 -9.63 8.63 5.82
CA ARG A 12 -10.97 9.24 5.70
C ARG A 12 -11.98 8.22 5.16
N PRO A 13 -13.07 7.92 5.87
CA PRO A 13 -14.09 6.97 5.42
C PRO A 13 -14.68 7.33 4.04
N GLU A 14 -14.82 8.61 3.74
CA GLU A 14 -15.39 9.09 2.47
C GLU A 14 -14.49 8.72 1.28
N ASN A 15 -13.17 8.72 1.49
CA ASN A 15 -12.22 8.27 0.48
C ASN A 15 -12.30 6.76 0.29
N ARG A 16 -12.46 6.00 1.39
CA ARG A 16 -12.63 4.54 1.32
C ARG A 16 -13.86 4.17 0.52
N ASP A 17 -14.99 4.84 0.79
CA ASP A 17 -16.24 4.67 0.07
C ASP A 17 -16.10 4.99 -1.43
N ALA A 18 -15.46 6.13 -1.74
CA ALA A 18 -15.25 6.56 -3.12
C ALA A 18 -14.33 5.60 -3.90
N LEU A 19 -13.29 5.06 -3.26
CA LEU A 19 -12.36 4.11 -3.87
C LEU A 19 -13.04 2.76 -4.10
N GLY A 20 -13.67 2.19 -3.06
CA GLY A 20 -14.29 0.86 -3.13
C GLY A 20 -15.50 0.77 -4.06
N LYS A 21 -16.25 1.87 -4.25
CA LYS A 21 -17.42 1.88 -5.14
C LYS A 21 -17.11 2.10 -6.62
N ARG A 22 -15.93 2.63 -6.96
CA ARG A 22 -15.66 3.18 -8.31
C ARG A 22 -14.55 2.47 -9.06
N GLY A 23 -13.87 1.51 -8.45
CA GLY A 23 -12.77 0.81 -9.11
C GLY A 23 -12.37 -0.45 -8.38
N PHE A 24 -11.47 -1.18 -9.01
CA PHE A 24 -10.82 -2.34 -8.44
C PHE A 24 -9.61 -1.91 -7.61
N VAL A 25 -9.67 -2.12 -6.31
CA VAL A 25 -8.68 -1.65 -5.35
C VAL A 25 -7.64 -2.74 -5.08
N ILE A 26 -6.40 -2.44 -5.45
CA ILE A 26 -5.25 -3.31 -5.19
C ILE A 26 -4.47 -2.77 -4.00
N TYR A 27 -4.35 -3.57 -2.93
CA TYR A 27 -3.47 -3.28 -1.82
C TYR A 27 -2.10 -3.92 -2.03
N LEU A 28 -1.09 -3.06 -2.24
CA LEU A 28 0.32 -3.44 -2.27
C LEU A 28 0.84 -3.57 -0.83
N HIS A 29 0.64 -4.74 -0.23
CA HIS A 29 1.07 -5.02 1.13
C HIS A 29 2.60 -5.16 1.21
N ALA A 30 3.18 -4.59 2.26
CA ALA A 30 4.59 -4.70 2.57
C ALA A 30 4.78 -4.70 4.08
N THR A 31 5.65 -5.55 4.60
CA THR A 31 5.96 -5.57 6.04
C THR A 31 6.56 -4.26 6.51
N VAL A 32 6.49 -3.99 7.82
CA VAL A 32 7.11 -2.78 8.38
C VAL A 32 8.62 -2.79 8.15
N GLU A 33 9.23 -3.96 8.18
CA GLU A 33 10.64 -4.19 7.90
C GLU A 33 10.97 -3.76 6.45
N GLU A 34 10.18 -4.21 5.47
CA GLU A 34 10.37 -3.84 4.07
C GLU A 34 10.09 -2.35 3.83
N GLN A 35 9.05 -1.80 4.43
CA GLN A 35 8.75 -0.36 4.37
C GLN A 35 9.91 0.46 4.94
N THR A 36 10.47 0.05 6.08
CA THR A 36 11.62 0.71 6.71
C THR A 36 12.84 0.64 5.79
N ARG A 37 13.10 -0.52 5.18
CA ARG A 37 14.22 -0.71 4.24
C ARG A 37 14.10 0.22 3.03
N ARG A 38 12.92 0.31 2.42
CA ARG A 38 12.66 1.15 1.23
C ARG A 38 12.71 2.64 1.53
N THR A 39 12.32 3.05 2.73
CA THR A 39 12.16 4.47 3.09
C THR A 39 13.34 5.07 3.84
N ARG A 40 14.33 4.26 4.24
CA ARG A 40 15.49 4.68 5.06
C ARG A 40 16.18 5.98 4.59
N ASN A 41 16.29 6.20 3.28
CA ASN A 41 16.97 7.35 2.70
C ASN A 41 16.01 8.35 2.00
N ASP A 42 14.70 8.17 2.15
CA ASP A 42 13.71 8.98 1.46
C ASP A 42 13.34 10.24 2.27
N ARG A 43 13.92 11.37 1.88
CA ARG A 43 13.67 12.69 2.51
C ARG A 43 12.33 13.31 2.11
N LYS A 44 11.61 12.74 1.13
CA LYS A 44 10.32 13.26 0.67
C LYS A 44 9.15 12.80 1.54
N ARG A 45 9.42 12.17 2.69
CA ARG A 45 8.42 11.61 3.60
C ARG A 45 8.43 12.34 4.94
N PRO A 46 7.75 13.49 5.08
CA PRO A 46 7.75 14.30 6.30
C PRO A 46 7.43 13.52 7.57
N LEU A 47 6.46 12.61 7.52
CA LEU A 47 6.05 11.77 8.67
C LEU A 47 7.18 10.86 9.17
N LEU A 48 8.13 10.50 8.31
CA LEU A 48 9.26 9.63 8.66
C LEU A 48 10.52 10.41 9.02
N GLN A 49 10.49 11.75 8.95
CA GLN A 49 11.61 12.60 9.37
C GLN A 49 11.57 12.91 10.88
N THR A 50 10.47 12.58 11.55
CA THR A 50 10.30 12.80 12.99
C THR A 50 10.54 11.50 13.76
N GLY A 51 11.52 11.50 14.66
CA GLY A 51 11.79 10.36 15.54
C GLY A 51 12.37 9.14 14.81
N ASN A 52 12.08 7.94 15.30
CA ASN A 52 12.54 6.68 14.71
C ASN A 52 11.56 6.23 13.61
N PRO A 53 11.98 6.17 12.32
CA PRO A 53 11.09 5.80 11.21
C PRO A 53 10.42 4.44 11.38
N ALA A 54 11.12 3.46 11.96
CA ALA A 54 10.58 2.12 12.17
C ALA A 54 9.41 2.14 13.17
N THR A 55 9.52 2.93 14.25
CA THR A 55 8.44 3.11 15.23
C THR A 55 7.22 3.75 14.59
N VAL A 56 7.42 4.86 13.86
CA VAL A 56 6.34 5.55 13.15
C VAL A 56 5.66 4.61 12.16
N LEU A 57 6.41 3.83 11.39
CA LEU A 57 5.86 2.87 10.44
C LEU A 57 5.04 1.78 11.13
N ARG A 58 5.46 1.26 12.31
CA ARG A 58 4.66 0.29 13.08
C ARG A 58 3.33 0.88 13.53
N GLU A 59 3.34 2.10 14.07
CA GLU A 59 2.12 2.78 14.53
C GLU A 59 1.16 3.04 13.37
N LEU A 60 1.69 3.54 12.24
CA LEU A 60 0.91 3.76 11.04
C LEU A 60 0.35 2.45 10.48
N PHE A 61 1.13 1.38 10.48
CA PHE A 61 0.71 0.07 9.99
C PHE A 61 -0.43 -0.51 10.83
N ALA A 62 -0.32 -0.46 12.16
CA ALA A 62 -1.34 -0.98 13.07
C ALA A 62 -2.73 -0.35 12.85
N VAL A 63 -2.76 0.93 12.46
CA VAL A 63 -4.00 1.65 12.16
C VAL A 63 -4.45 1.45 10.71
N ARG A 64 -3.51 1.45 9.75
CA ARG A 64 -3.84 1.53 8.33
C ARG A 64 -4.02 0.18 7.65
N ASP A 65 -3.33 -0.87 8.07
CA ASP A 65 -3.44 -2.21 7.46
C ASP A 65 -4.88 -2.74 7.48
N PRO A 66 -5.64 -2.68 8.60
CA PRO A 66 -7.04 -3.09 8.61
C PRO A 66 -7.90 -2.30 7.62
N LEU A 67 -7.67 -0.98 7.52
CA LEU A 67 -8.42 -0.11 6.61
C LEU A 67 -8.07 -0.35 5.14
N TYR A 68 -6.82 -0.68 4.83
CA TYR A 68 -6.43 -1.08 3.49
C TYR A 68 -7.09 -2.40 3.08
N ARG A 69 -7.09 -3.38 3.99
CA ARG A 69 -7.73 -4.68 3.78
C ARG A 69 -9.24 -4.57 3.62
N GLU A 70 -9.88 -3.67 4.37
CA GLU A 70 -11.33 -3.42 4.34
C GLU A 70 -11.84 -3.15 2.91
N ILE A 71 -11.09 -2.39 2.12
CA ILE A 71 -11.52 -1.97 0.77
C ILE A 71 -10.81 -2.70 -0.37
N ALA A 72 -9.86 -3.58 -0.08
CA ALA A 72 -9.05 -4.21 -1.11
C ALA A 72 -9.82 -5.36 -1.77
N ASP A 73 -10.00 -5.27 -3.09
CA ASP A 73 -10.48 -6.39 -3.90
C ASP A 73 -9.37 -7.43 -4.09
N TYR A 74 -8.10 -6.98 -4.08
CA TYR A 74 -6.94 -7.85 -4.18
C TYR A 74 -5.78 -7.35 -3.31
N VAL A 75 -5.17 -8.25 -2.55
CA VAL A 75 -3.98 -7.96 -1.74
C VAL A 75 -2.80 -8.72 -2.33
N ILE A 76 -1.69 -8.03 -2.55
CA ILE A 76 -0.44 -8.64 -3.01
C ILE A 76 0.72 -8.27 -2.09
N ASP A 77 1.46 -9.29 -1.65
CA ASP A 77 2.70 -9.11 -0.91
C ASP A 77 3.83 -8.68 -1.85
N THR A 78 4.49 -7.58 -1.49
CA THR A 78 5.54 -6.97 -2.32
C THR A 78 6.94 -7.11 -1.74
N ASP A 79 7.09 -7.78 -0.60
CA ASP A 79 8.35 -7.98 0.09
C ASP A 79 9.37 -8.68 -0.81
N GLY A 80 10.59 -8.13 -0.85
CA GLY A 80 11.69 -8.66 -1.68
C GLY A 80 11.45 -8.60 -3.20
N CYS A 81 10.29 -8.10 -3.66
CA CYS A 81 9.94 -8.09 -5.07
C CYS A 81 10.28 -6.75 -5.72
N SER A 82 10.75 -6.80 -6.97
CA SER A 82 10.89 -5.59 -7.78
C SER A 82 9.52 -5.08 -8.23
N PRO A 83 9.35 -3.77 -8.49
CA PRO A 83 8.10 -3.23 -9.04
C PRO A 83 7.65 -3.95 -10.32
N ARG A 84 8.59 -4.35 -11.18
CA ARG A 84 8.30 -5.10 -12.42
C ARG A 84 7.71 -6.49 -12.10
N THR A 85 8.29 -7.19 -11.13
CA THR A 85 7.81 -8.51 -10.69
C THR A 85 6.39 -8.41 -10.12
N VAL A 86 6.13 -7.42 -9.27
CA VAL A 86 4.79 -7.20 -8.70
C VAL A 86 3.77 -6.87 -9.80
N ALA A 87 4.12 -5.99 -10.73
CA ALA A 87 3.25 -5.64 -11.85
C ALA A 87 2.93 -6.85 -12.74
N GLN A 88 3.93 -7.71 -13.02
CA GLN A 88 3.71 -8.94 -13.77
C GLN A 88 2.76 -9.90 -13.04
N ARG A 89 2.98 -10.14 -11.74
CA ARG A 89 2.09 -10.96 -10.93
C ARG A 89 0.66 -10.44 -10.91
N LEU A 90 0.48 -9.11 -10.87
CA LEU A 90 -0.84 -8.48 -10.97
C LEU A 90 -1.47 -8.68 -12.34
N MET A 91 -0.71 -8.54 -13.42
CA MET A 91 -1.24 -8.81 -14.77
C MET A 91 -1.68 -10.27 -14.91
N GLU A 92 -0.89 -11.21 -14.38
CA GLU A 92 -1.22 -12.64 -14.39
C GLU A 92 -2.47 -12.93 -13.54
N ALA A 93 -2.54 -12.41 -12.32
CA ALA A 93 -3.67 -12.65 -11.41
C ALA A 93 -4.98 -11.98 -11.86
N LEU A 94 -4.90 -10.89 -12.63
CA LEU A 94 -6.07 -10.12 -13.08
C LEU A 94 -6.44 -10.39 -14.54
N SER A 95 -5.65 -11.19 -15.26
CA SER A 95 -6.04 -11.65 -16.59
C SER A 95 -7.16 -12.68 -16.42
N PRO A 96 -8.29 -12.54 -17.12
CA PRO A 96 -9.26 -13.62 -17.22
C PRO A 96 -8.53 -14.82 -17.82
N GLU A 97 -8.51 -15.96 -17.13
CA GLU A 97 -8.25 -17.23 -17.82
C GLU A 97 -9.31 -17.36 -18.93
N HIS A 98 -8.87 -17.74 -20.14
CA HIS A 98 -9.64 -17.81 -21.39
C HIS A 98 -11.12 -18.18 -21.24
#